data_AF-A0A1W9VHV3-F1
#
_entry.id   AF-A0A1W9VHV3-F1
#
_cell.length_a   1.000
_cell.length_b   1.000
_cell.length_c   1.000
_cell.angle_alpha   90.00
_cell.angle_beta   90.00
_cell.angle_gamma   90.00
#
_symmetry.space_group_name_H-M   'P 1'
#
loop_
_entity.id
_entity.type
_entity.pdbx_description
1 polymer ?
#
loop_
_entity_poly.entity_id
_entity_poly.type
_entity_poly.pdbx_seq_one_letter_code
_entity_poly.pdbx_strand_id
1 'polypeptide(L)'
;MVGKIRHVSILLLILFSLAGCNPFLTNIYSGIDKYKMPDLGDVDDIIDSSKDDAFYDKLEDDPAAKAEVLETLKDAYQDESADDETRQEAALMAADVHLKTSNTEDVMDNFNDLVGDATTMDNDDFEEAYNMDTPEGLFKSLFGDPPYESGTPADDPARVAYHDIVWVQLEAFILAVEPLESYGLLIKAGAPKPPDVNAGDTATKALMAGLTRFITYSLDVDNDSSSDTDYVSGIEAEDINKMAYYLADPDDVPLVYNRQPENTSDEEDVNFYLRDPVDPTGVDSDGLYYAVNDGLDISKLLD
;
A
#
# COMPACT_ATOMS: atom_id res chain seq x y z
N MET A 1 -33.43 -45.59 6.40
CA MET A 1 -34.20 -44.32 6.40
C MET A 1 -34.11 -43.69 7.77
N VAL A 2 -33.06 -42.90 8.01
CA VAL A 2 -32.87 -42.05 9.19
C VAL A 2 -32.02 -40.88 8.71
N GLY A 3 -32.38 -39.66 9.13
CA GLY A 3 -31.46 -38.51 9.12
C GLY A 3 -31.73 -37.47 8.04
N LYS A 4 -32.59 -36.51 8.37
CA LYS A 4 -32.51 -35.09 7.98
C LYS A 4 -33.60 -34.35 8.77
N ILE A 5 -33.38 -33.06 9.02
CA ILE A 5 -34.14 -32.16 9.92
C ILE A 5 -33.60 -32.15 11.36
N ARG A 6 -32.43 -31.55 11.58
CA ARG A 6 -32.02 -31.02 12.89
C ARG A 6 -31.03 -29.83 12.88
N HIS A 7 -30.88 -29.10 11.76
CA HIS A 7 -29.95 -27.96 11.70
C HIS A 7 -30.61 -26.60 11.39
N VAL A 8 -31.89 -26.55 11.01
CA VAL A 8 -32.59 -25.29 10.71
C VAL A 8 -33.09 -24.57 11.97
N SER A 9 -33.30 -25.29 13.08
CA SER A 9 -33.89 -24.72 14.30
C SER A 9 -32.90 -24.02 15.24
N ILE A 10 -31.58 -24.19 15.06
CA ILE A 10 -30.56 -23.52 15.88
C ILE A 10 -30.14 -22.18 15.25
N LEU A 11 -30.12 -22.09 13.91
CA LEU A 11 -29.81 -20.84 13.20
C LEU A 11 -30.88 -19.76 13.40
N LEU A 12 -32.16 -20.17 13.45
CA LEU A 12 -33.29 -19.26 13.67
C LEU A 12 -33.40 -18.74 15.12
N LEU A 13 -32.79 -19.42 16.09
CA LEU A 13 -32.80 -18.99 17.49
C LEU A 13 -31.74 -17.90 17.76
N ILE A 14 -30.61 -17.93 17.04
CA ILE A 14 -29.55 -16.90 17.11
C ILE A 14 -30.01 -15.59 16.44
N LEU A 15 -30.76 -15.69 15.34
CA LEU A 15 -31.35 -14.53 14.66
C LEU A 15 -32.44 -13.81 15.48
N PHE A 16 -33.18 -14.53 16.34
CA PHE A 16 -34.19 -13.90 17.22
C PHE A 16 -33.60 -13.30 18.50
N SER A 17 -32.40 -13.69 18.94
CA SER A 17 -31.70 -13.03 20.06
C SER A 17 -31.06 -11.68 19.67
N LEU A 18 -30.91 -11.39 18.38
CA LEU A 18 -30.37 -10.11 17.88
C LEU A 18 -31.45 -9.04 17.59
N ALA A 19 -32.73 -9.40 17.61
CA ALA A 19 -33.85 -8.47 17.32
C ALA A 19 -34.57 -7.95 18.58
N GLY A 20 -34.02 -8.20 19.77
CA GLY A 20 -34.75 -8.10 21.04
C GLY A 20 -34.17 -7.17 22.10
N CYS A 21 -33.43 -6.12 21.76
CA CYS A 21 -33.16 -5.05 22.72
C CYS A 21 -33.03 -3.70 22.01
N ASN A 22 -34.08 -2.90 22.11
CA ASN A 22 -34.03 -1.49 21.76
C ASN A 22 -34.52 -0.71 22.98
N PRO A 23 -33.67 0.11 23.60
CA PRO A 23 -34.11 1.35 24.20
C PRO A 23 -33.70 2.49 23.26
N PHE A 24 -34.63 2.87 22.38
CA PHE A 24 -34.74 4.26 21.96
C PHE A 24 -34.97 5.08 23.23
N LEU A 25 -33.89 5.69 23.74
CA LEU A 25 -33.81 7.03 24.30
C LEU A 25 -32.34 7.37 24.66
N THR A 26 -31.41 7.01 23.77
CA THR A 26 -30.01 7.47 23.85
C THR A 26 -29.82 8.54 22.78
N ASN A 27 -29.64 9.76 23.24
CA ASN A 27 -29.34 11.01 22.54
C ASN A 27 -29.08 10.91 21.02
N ILE A 28 -30.09 11.21 20.19
CA ILE A 28 -29.95 11.34 18.73
C ILE A 28 -28.96 12.47 18.36
N TYR A 29 -28.61 13.35 19.31
CA TYR A 29 -27.57 14.37 19.14
C TYR A 29 -26.16 13.90 19.54
N SER A 30 -25.97 12.77 20.25
CA SER A 30 -24.61 12.27 20.54
C SER A 30 -24.01 11.48 19.37
N GLY A 31 -24.83 11.10 18.39
CA GLY A 31 -24.37 10.53 17.13
C GLY A 31 -23.83 11.58 16.16
N ILE A 32 -24.25 12.85 16.28
CA ILE A 32 -23.79 13.92 15.38
C ILE A 32 -22.34 14.34 15.73
N ASP A 33 -21.95 14.29 17.00
CA ASP A 33 -20.57 14.59 17.40
C ASP A 33 -19.58 13.48 17.03
N LYS A 34 -20.04 12.23 16.76
CA LYS A 34 -19.21 11.17 16.13
C LYS A 34 -18.92 11.41 14.65
N TYR A 35 -19.59 12.37 14.03
CA TYR A 35 -19.38 12.78 12.63
C TYR A 35 -18.64 14.10 12.49
N LYS A 36 -18.20 14.74 13.59
CA LYS A 36 -17.26 15.83 13.46
C LYS A 36 -15.91 15.25 13.10
N MET A 37 -15.40 15.65 11.94
CA MET A 37 -13.96 15.59 11.66
C MET A 37 -13.24 16.24 12.86
N PRO A 38 -12.09 15.69 13.29
CA PRO A 38 -11.27 16.31 14.32
C PRO A 38 -10.81 17.71 13.88
N ASP A 39 -10.14 18.44 14.77
CA ASP A 39 -9.44 19.65 14.33
C ASP A 39 -8.33 19.23 13.35
N LEU A 40 -8.57 19.43 12.05
CA LEU A 40 -7.67 18.99 10.99
C LEU A 40 -6.41 19.88 10.91
N GLY A 41 -6.32 20.93 11.73
CA GLY A 41 -5.15 21.80 11.82
C GLY A 41 -4.14 21.38 12.90
N ASP A 42 -4.38 20.31 13.66
CA ASP A 42 -3.51 19.84 14.74
C ASP A 42 -3.12 18.36 14.52
N VAL A 43 -1.81 18.09 14.55
CA VAL A 43 -1.27 16.76 14.25
C VAL A 43 -1.60 15.74 15.34
N ASP A 44 -1.65 16.13 16.61
CA ASP A 44 -1.94 15.22 17.72
C ASP A 44 -3.41 14.79 17.65
N ASP A 45 -4.33 15.72 17.36
CA ASP A 45 -5.75 15.44 17.17
C ASP A 45 -6.00 14.51 15.97
N ILE A 46 -5.23 14.68 14.88
CA ILE A 46 -5.26 13.79 13.71
C ILE A 46 -4.76 12.38 14.09
N ILE A 47 -3.60 12.27 14.75
CA ILE A 47 -3.02 10.99 15.19
C ILE A 47 -3.97 10.25 16.14
N ASP A 48 -4.57 10.94 17.11
CA ASP A 48 -5.53 10.33 18.03
C ASP A 48 -6.81 9.87 17.33
N SER A 49 -7.25 10.60 16.30
CA SER A 49 -8.44 10.24 15.53
C SER A 49 -8.22 9.06 14.59
N SER A 50 -7.00 8.84 14.11
CA SER A 50 -6.63 7.69 13.27
C SER A 50 -6.90 6.33 13.91
N LYS A 51 -7.03 6.31 15.25
CA LYS A 51 -7.32 5.12 16.05
C LYS A 51 -8.79 4.69 15.98
N ASP A 52 -9.66 5.52 15.40
CA ASP A 52 -11.06 5.17 15.11
C ASP A 52 -11.15 4.57 13.70
N ASP A 53 -11.68 3.35 13.58
CA ASP A 53 -11.87 2.65 12.30
C ASP A 53 -12.60 3.52 11.26
N ALA A 54 -13.53 4.38 11.71
CA ALA A 54 -14.30 5.25 10.82
C ALA A 54 -13.53 6.48 10.30
N PHE A 55 -12.27 6.69 10.70
CA PHE A 55 -11.47 7.83 10.26
C PHE A 55 -11.17 7.76 8.76
N TYR A 56 -10.64 6.63 8.29
CA TYR A 56 -10.26 6.45 6.88
C TYR A 56 -11.49 6.44 5.96
N ASP A 57 -12.57 5.77 6.35
CA ASP A 57 -13.86 5.80 5.63
C ASP A 57 -14.35 7.24 5.37
N LYS A 58 -14.21 8.13 6.37
CA LYS A 58 -14.62 9.54 6.24
C LYS A 58 -13.72 10.32 5.29
N LEU A 59 -12.42 10.04 5.29
CA LEU A 59 -11.46 10.71 4.39
C LEU A 59 -11.62 10.23 2.95
N GLU A 60 -11.98 8.97 2.74
CA GLU A 60 -12.34 8.43 1.43
C GLU A 60 -13.57 9.18 0.86
N ASP A 61 -14.60 9.39 1.69
CA ASP A 61 -15.83 10.09 1.30
C ASP A 61 -15.70 11.63 1.19
N ASP A 62 -14.64 12.24 1.76
CA ASP A 62 -14.42 13.69 1.78
C ASP A 62 -13.01 14.09 1.29
N PRO A 63 -12.84 14.31 -0.03
CA PRO A 63 -11.54 14.70 -0.60
C PRO A 63 -10.98 16.03 -0.08
N ALA A 64 -11.84 16.95 0.39
CA ALA A 64 -11.38 18.22 0.93
C ALA A 64 -10.75 18.03 2.31
N ALA A 65 -11.37 17.20 3.16
CA ALA A 65 -10.81 16.83 4.44
C ALA A 65 -9.55 15.98 4.30
N LYS A 66 -9.51 15.03 3.34
CA LYS A 66 -8.29 14.27 3.01
C LYS A 66 -7.13 15.20 2.66
N ALA A 67 -7.37 16.21 1.82
CA ALA A 67 -6.34 17.18 1.44
C ALA A 67 -5.85 18.01 2.64
N GLU A 68 -6.74 18.44 3.53
CA GLU A 68 -6.38 19.20 4.74
C GLU A 68 -5.55 18.33 5.71
N VAL A 69 -5.95 17.09 5.94
CA VAL A 69 -5.18 16.13 6.76
C VAL A 69 -3.78 15.90 6.19
N LEU A 70 -3.67 15.67 4.88
CA LEU A 70 -2.39 15.42 4.22
C LEU A 70 -1.46 16.64 4.30
N GLU A 71 -1.99 17.86 4.16
CA GLU A 71 -1.20 19.08 4.30
C GLU A 71 -0.70 19.25 5.73
N THR A 72 -1.55 19.06 6.74
CA THR A 72 -1.17 19.16 8.15
C THR A 72 -0.11 18.12 8.53
N LEU A 73 -0.26 16.88 8.06
CA LEU A 73 0.74 15.83 8.26
C LEU A 73 2.06 16.17 7.57
N LYS A 74 2.00 16.74 6.37
CA LYS A 74 3.17 17.21 5.62
C LYS A 74 3.93 18.30 6.33
N ASP A 75 3.22 19.34 6.80
CA ASP A 75 3.81 20.39 7.61
C ASP A 75 4.51 19.79 8.85
N ALA A 76 3.89 18.80 9.50
CA ALA A 76 4.46 18.15 10.68
C ALA A 76 5.72 17.32 10.38
N TYR A 77 5.71 16.43 9.37
CA TYR A 77 6.88 15.58 9.10
C TYR A 77 8.07 16.36 8.48
N GLN A 78 7.79 17.50 7.83
CA GLN A 78 8.80 18.41 7.29
C GLN A 78 9.29 19.47 8.29
N ASP A 79 8.64 19.64 9.44
CA ASP A 79 9.06 20.60 10.47
C ASP A 79 10.33 20.11 11.20
N GLU A 80 11.48 20.70 10.86
CA GLU A 80 12.77 20.43 11.53
C GLU A 80 12.79 20.79 13.02
N SER A 81 11.80 21.56 13.50
CA SER A 81 11.69 21.96 14.91
C SER A 81 10.82 21.01 15.75
N ALA A 82 10.01 20.16 15.10
CA ALA A 82 9.29 19.07 15.76
C ALA A 82 10.28 17.98 16.20
N ASP A 83 9.92 17.22 17.24
CA ASP A 83 10.71 16.06 17.63
C ASP A 83 10.62 14.93 16.60
N ASP A 84 11.65 14.09 16.56
CA ASP A 84 11.76 13.03 15.55
C ASP A 84 10.64 11.98 15.66
N GLU A 85 10.03 11.80 16.84
CA GLU A 85 8.92 10.86 17.04
C GLU A 85 7.67 11.37 16.33
N THR A 86 7.30 12.64 16.58
CA THR A 86 6.18 13.32 15.91
C THR A 86 6.35 13.31 14.39
N ARG A 87 7.57 13.58 13.90
CA ARG A 87 7.86 13.59 12.46
C ARG A 87 7.72 12.20 11.84
N GLN A 88 8.18 11.15 12.52
CA GLN A 88 8.01 9.78 12.05
C GLN A 88 6.54 9.35 12.03
N GLU A 89 5.78 9.67 13.09
CA GLU A 89 4.35 9.34 13.17
C GLU A 89 3.55 10.07 12.09
N ALA A 90 3.80 11.37 11.89
CA ALA A 90 3.14 12.15 10.85
C ALA A 90 3.45 11.62 9.43
N ALA A 91 4.71 11.27 9.17
CA ALA A 91 5.12 10.68 7.89
C ALA A 91 4.40 9.36 7.62
N LEU A 92 4.42 8.42 8.57
CA LEU A 92 3.74 7.13 8.43
C LEU A 92 2.23 7.30 8.27
N MET A 93 1.63 8.23 9.01
CA MET A 93 0.22 8.50 8.91
C MET A 93 -0.17 9.09 7.55
N ALA A 94 0.66 9.95 6.97
CA ALA A 94 0.42 10.48 5.62
C ALA A 94 0.42 9.35 4.58
N ALA A 95 1.36 8.40 4.68
CA ALA A 95 1.37 7.20 3.84
C ALA A 95 0.11 6.35 4.03
N ASP A 96 -0.29 6.09 5.28
CA ASP A 96 -1.52 5.37 5.62
C ASP A 96 -2.76 6.05 5.02
N VAL A 97 -2.86 7.38 5.11
CA VAL A 97 -3.98 8.12 4.53
C VAL A 97 -4.01 7.94 3.02
N HIS A 98 -2.88 8.02 2.31
CA HIS A 98 -2.85 7.76 0.87
C HIS A 98 -3.33 6.35 0.52
N LEU A 99 -2.85 5.34 1.23
CA LEU A 99 -3.11 3.93 0.92
C LEU A 99 -4.53 3.50 1.33
N LYS A 100 -4.90 3.69 2.60
CA LYS A 100 -6.18 3.22 3.14
C LYS A 100 -7.41 3.91 2.54
N THR A 101 -7.26 5.14 2.05
CA THR A 101 -8.38 5.88 1.40
C THR A 101 -8.44 5.67 -0.12
N SER A 102 -7.64 4.74 -0.65
CA SER A 102 -7.53 4.44 -2.08
C SER A 102 -7.74 2.95 -2.37
N ASN A 103 -8.41 2.24 -1.46
CA ASN A 103 -8.72 0.82 -1.57
C ASN A 103 -7.48 -0.07 -1.83
N THR A 104 -6.33 0.25 -1.23
CA THR A 104 -5.12 -0.59 -1.34
C THR A 104 -5.05 -1.69 -0.28
N GLU A 105 -6.03 -1.80 0.62
CA GLU A 105 -6.09 -2.84 1.67
C GLU A 105 -6.01 -4.24 1.06
N ASP A 106 -6.82 -4.53 0.03
CA ASP A 106 -6.77 -5.80 -0.69
C ASP A 106 -5.38 -6.06 -1.30
N VAL A 107 -4.70 -5.03 -1.81
CA VAL A 107 -3.35 -5.15 -2.40
C VAL A 107 -2.31 -5.47 -1.32
N MET A 108 -2.42 -4.83 -0.17
CA MET A 108 -1.55 -5.08 0.99
C MET A 108 -1.78 -6.46 1.58
N ASP A 109 -3.03 -6.92 1.67
CA ASP A 109 -3.38 -8.26 2.13
C ASP A 109 -2.87 -9.33 1.16
N ASN A 110 -3.08 -9.14 -0.15
CA ASN A 110 -2.53 -10.00 -1.19
C ASN A 110 -1.00 -10.06 -1.14
N PHE A 111 -0.34 -8.93 -0.88
CA PHE A 111 1.12 -8.89 -0.72
C PHE A 111 1.57 -9.63 0.55
N ASN A 112 0.86 -9.48 1.67
CA ASN A 112 1.15 -10.21 2.90
C ASN A 112 1.00 -11.73 2.71
N ASP A 113 -0.04 -12.16 1.99
CA ASP A 113 -0.26 -13.56 1.64
C ASP A 113 0.87 -14.07 0.73
N LEU A 114 1.27 -13.29 -0.28
CA LEU A 114 2.38 -13.63 -1.17
C LEU A 114 3.70 -13.78 -0.42
N VAL A 115 4.01 -12.88 0.53
CA VAL A 115 5.18 -12.98 1.40
C VAL A 115 5.08 -14.19 2.33
N GLY A 116 3.91 -14.44 2.90
CA GLY A 116 3.66 -15.61 3.75
C GLY A 116 3.91 -16.92 2.99
N ASP A 117 3.35 -17.04 1.79
CA ASP A 117 3.49 -18.21 0.94
C ASP A 117 4.93 -18.37 0.44
N ALA A 118 5.61 -17.28 0.06
CA ALA A 118 7.03 -17.32 -0.31
C ALA A 118 7.94 -17.87 0.80
N THR A 119 7.60 -17.64 2.07
CA THR A 119 8.39 -18.13 3.21
C THR A 119 8.04 -19.55 3.66
N THR A 120 6.92 -20.12 3.18
CA THR A 120 6.39 -21.39 3.67
C THR A 120 6.25 -22.48 2.61
N MET A 121 6.18 -22.10 1.34
CA MET A 121 6.09 -23.02 0.20
C MET A 121 7.49 -23.40 -0.33
N ASP A 122 7.57 -24.57 -0.97
CA ASP A 122 8.74 -24.91 -1.79
C ASP A 122 8.74 -24.00 -3.03
N ASN A 123 9.93 -23.60 -3.51
CA ASN A 123 10.05 -22.59 -4.58
C ASN A 123 9.28 -22.96 -5.87
N ASP A 124 9.36 -24.23 -6.29
CA ASP A 124 8.66 -24.71 -7.49
C ASP A 124 7.12 -24.60 -7.33
N ASP A 125 6.60 -24.87 -6.12
CA ASP A 125 5.17 -24.78 -5.83
C ASP A 125 4.71 -23.31 -5.77
N PHE A 126 5.56 -22.41 -5.26
CA PHE A 126 5.30 -20.97 -5.21
C PHE A 126 5.26 -20.35 -6.62
N GLU A 127 6.27 -20.66 -7.45
CA GLU A 127 6.34 -20.19 -8.84
C GLU A 127 5.12 -20.67 -9.65
N GLU A 128 4.70 -21.93 -9.49
CA GLU A 128 3.52 -22.48 -10.16
C GLU A 128 2.22 -21.83 -9.66
N ALA A 129 2.06 -21.64 -8.35
CA ALA A 129 0.83 -21.13 -7.74
C ALA A 129 0.51 -19.68 -8.18
N TYR A 130 1.53 -18.86 -8.33
CA TYR A 130 1.39 -17.44 -8.66
C TYR A 130 1.81 -17.09 -10.08
N ASN A 131 2.23 -18.08 -10.88
CA ASN A 131 2.73 -17.89 -12.23
C ASN A 131 3.84 -16.83 -12.28
N MET A 132 4.81 -16.92 -11.37
CA MET A 132 5.89 -15.93 -11.19
C MET A 132 6.87 -15.86 -12.37
N ASP A 133 6.75 -16.79 -13.33
CA ASP A 133 7.48 -16.79 -14.60
C ASP A 133 7.18 -15.57 -15.47
N THR A 134 6.10 -14.84 -15.19
CA THR A 134 5.75 -13.59 -15.88
C THR A 134 5.47 -12.44 -14.91
N PRO A 135 5.81 -11.19 -15.27
CA PRO A 135 5.40 -10.03 -14.48
C PRO A 135 3.89 -9.95 -14.27
N GLU A 136 3.11 -10.41 -15.25
CA GLU A 136 1.66 -10.47 -15.18
C GLU A 136 1.16 -11.32 -14.01
N GLY A 137 1.78 -12.49 -13.75
CA GLY A 137 1.40 -13.35 -12.64
C GLY A 137 1.58 -12.66 -11.28
N LEU A 138 2.73 -11.99 -11.09
CA LEU A 138 3.00 -11.21 -9.90
C LEU A 138 1.99 -10.08 -9.71
N PHE A 139 1.73 -9.27 -10.74
CA PHE A 139 0.79 -8.17 -10.60
C PHE A 139 -0.67 -8.62 -10.42
N LYS A 140 -1.12 -9.70 -11.06
CA LYS A 140 -2.43 -10.29 -10.78
C LYS A 140 -2.54 -10.81 -9.36
N SER A 141 -1.44 -11.35 -8.83
CA SER A 141 -1.39 -11.77 -7.43
C SER A 141 -1.54 -10.60 -6.48
N LEU A 142 -1.04 -9.40 -6.83
CA LEU A 142 -1.15 -8.18 -6.03
C LEU A 142 -2.51 -7.48 -6.18
N PHE A 143 -2.94 -7.23 -7.41
CA PHE A 143 -4.11 -6.39 -7.74
C PHE A 143 -5.40 -7.19 -7.99
N GLY A 144 -5.30 -8.52 -8.01
CA GLY A 144 -6.40 -9.42 -8.34
C GLY A 144 -6.52 -9.70 -9.84
N ASP A 145 -7.38 -10.66 -10.17
CA ASP A 145 -7.71 -10.96 -11.56
C ASP A 145 -8.73 -9.95 -12.13
N PRO A 146 -8.57 -9.53 -13.40
CA PRO A 146 -9.61 -8.76 -14.08
C PRO A 146 -10.95 -9.52 -14.09
N PRO A 147 -12.08 -8.86 -13.79
CA PRO A 147 -13.40 -9.51 -13.68
C PRO A 147 -14.05 -9.79 -15.05
N TYR A 148 -13.25 -10.08 -16.08
CA TYR A 148 -13.67 -10.31 -17.46
C TYR A 148 -12.67 -11.21 -18.21
N GLU A 149 -13.06 -11.69 -19.39
CA GLU A 149 -12.22 -12.55 -20.23
C GLU A 149 -11.22 -11.73 -21.06
N SER A 150 -10.04 -12.28 -21.36
CA SER A 150 -9.06 -11.64 -22.27
C SER A 150 -9.69 -11.33 -23.64
N GLY A 151 -9.31 -10.18 -24.22
CA GLY A 151 -9.87 -9.67 -25.47
C GLY A 151 -11.25 -9.01 -25.32
N THR A 152 -11.71 -8.78 -24.09
CA THR A 152 -12.88 -7.93 -23.82
C THR A 152 -12.60 -6.50 -24.34
N PRO A 153 -13.52 -5.88 -25.10
CA PRO A 153 -13.31 -4.55 -25.68
C PRO A 153 -12.89 -3.50 -24.66
N ALA A 154 -11.99 -2.59 -25.04
CA ALA A 154 -11.49 -1.53 -24.17
C ALA A 154 -12.57 -0.57 -23.62
N ASP A 155 -13.70 -0.45 -24.32
CA ASP A 155 -14.87 0.35 -23.88
C ASP A 155 -15.88 -0.44 -23.04
N ASP A 156 -15.60 -1.71 -22.72
CA ASP A 156 -16.45 -2.49 -21.82
C ASP A 156 -16.45 -1.90 -20.40
N PRO A 157 -17.62 -1.69 -19.77
CA PRO A 157 -17.70 -1.09 -18.45
C PRO A 157 -16.92 -1.84 -17.35
N ALA A 158 -16.80 -3.17 -17.43
CA ALA A 158 -16.05 -3.95 -16.45
C ALA A 158 -14.54 -3.72 -16.59
N ARG A 159 -14.06 -3.59 -17.83
CA ARG A 159 -12.65 -3.27 -18.14
C ARG A 159 -12.28 -1.85 -17.73
N VAL A 160 -13.13 -0.88 -18.04
CA VAL A 160 -12.93 0.52 -17.60
C VAL A 160 -12.94 0.61 -16.08
N ALA A 161 -13.88 -0.04 -15.40
CA ALA A 161 -13.95 -0.02 -13.95
C ALA A 161 -12.72 -0.64 -13.28
N TYR A 162 -12.23 -1.77 -13.79
CA TYR A 162 -11.02 -2.41 -13.28
C TYR A 162 -9.79 -1.52 -13.50
N HIS A 163 -9.63 -0.95 -14.70
CA HIS A 163 -8.58 0.03 -14.99
C HIS A 163 -8.59 1.19 -13.98
N ASP A 164 -9.75 1.80 -13.76
CA ASP A 164 -9.87 2.97 -12.87
C ASP A 164 -9.54 2.63 -11.41
N ILE A 165 -9.90 1.42 -10.94
CA ILE A 165 -9.54 0.93 -9.61
C ILE A 165 -8.02 0.77 -9.50
N VAL A 166 -7.41 0.06 -10.45
CA VAL A 166 -5.96 -0.18 -10.46
C VAL A 166 -5.19 1.13 -10.56
N TRP A 167 -5.65 2.08 -11.39
CA TRP A 167 -5.08 3.42 -11.47
C TRP A 167 -5.01 4.08 -10.09
N VAL A 168 -6.13 4.13 -9.37
CA VAL A 168 -6.23 4.81 -8.07
C VAL A 168 -5.31 4.15 -7.05
N GLN A 169 -5.22 2.82 -7.07
CA GLN A 169 -4.32 2.07 -6.20
C GLN A 169 -2.85 2.36 -6.53
N LEU A 170 -2.45 2.33 -7.80
CA LEU A 170 -1.09 2.66 -8.23
C LEU A 170 -0.71 4.10 -7.84
N GLU A 171 -1.58 5.06 -8.12
CA GLU A 171 -1.39 6.47 -7.74
C GLU A 171 -1.20 6.63 -6.24
N ALA A 172 -1.95 5.89 -5.42
CA ALA A 172 -1.79 5.90 -3.97
C ALA A 172 -0.40 5.43 -3.52
N PHE A 173 0.14 4.37 -4.12
CA PHE A 173 1.51 3.92 -3.84
C PHE A 173 2.54 4.97 -4.25
N ILE A 174 2.37 5.64 -5.39
CA ILE A 174 3.26 6.74 -5.79
C ILE A 174 3.22 7.89 -4.77
N LEU A 175 2.03 8.30 -4.34
CA LEU A 175 1.86 9.39 -3.38
C LEU A 175 2.40 9.02 -1.98
N ALA A 176 2.44 7.73 -1.63
CA ALA A 176 3.01 7.25 -0.38
C ALA A 176 4.56 7.28 -0.35
N VAL A 177 5.24 7.52 -1.48
CA VAL A 177 6.71 7.53 -1.56
C VAL A 177 7.33 8.61 -0.68
N GLU A 178 6.96 9.88 -0.89
CA GLU A 178 7.52 11.03 -0.17
C GLU A 178 7.44 10.86 1.36
N PRO A 179 6.28 10.52 1.95
CA PRO A 179 6.20 10.30 3.40
C PRO A 179 7.03 9.11 3.86
N LEU A 180 7.02 7.98 3.14
CA LEU A 180 7.80 6.79 3.52
C LEU A 180 9.31 7.02 3.43
N GLU A 181 9.75 7.79 2.45
CA GLU A 181 11.14 8.23 2.32
C GLU A 181 11.53 9.13 3.50
N SER A 182 10.69 10.11 3.85
CA SER A 182 10.89 10.99 5.01
C SER A 182 11.04 10.20 6.31
N TYR A 183 10.17 9.19 6.52
CA TYR A 183 10.25 8.26 7.65
C TYR A 183 11.59 7.52 7.68
N GLY A 184 12.01 6.95 6.56
CA GLY A 184 13.25 6.20 6.48
C GLY A 184 14.52 7.04 6.64
N LEU A 185 14.51 8.31 6.19
CA LEU A 185 15.60 9.25 6.44
C LEU A 185 15.77 9.57 7.93
N LEU A 186 14.68 9.61 8.70
CA LEU A 186 14.73 9.77 10.16
C LEU A 186 15.36 8.54 10.83
N ILE A 187 15.00 7.33 10.40
CA ILE A 187 15.64 6.09 10.86
C ILE A 187 17.14 6.13 10.59
N LYS A 188 17.54 6.49 9.36
CA LYS A 188 18.95 6.61 8.98
C LYS A 188 19.71 7.58 9.89
N ALA A 189 19.08 8.71 10.24
CA ALA A 189 19.67 9.71 11.13
C ALA A 189 19.83 9.21 12.57
N GLY A 190 19.32 8.02 12.90
CA GLY A 190 19.36 7.44 14.24
C GLY A 190 18.28 8.00 15.17
N ALA A 191 17.18 8.50 14.60
CA ALA A 191 16.04 8.92 15.38
C ALA A 191 15.51 7.76 16.24
N PRO A 192 15.07 8.03 17.48
CA PRO A 192 14.44 7.00 18.30
C PRO A 192 13.15 6.51 17.63
N LYS A 193 12.85 5.21 17.81
CA LYS A 193 11.54 4.68 17.40
C LYS A 193 10.46 5.29 18.30
N PRO A 194 9.27 5.60 17.76
CA PRO A 194 8.17 6.09 18.57
C PRO A 194 7.79 5.06 19.65
N PRO A 195 7.41 5.51 20.87
CA PRO A 195 7.30 4.68 22.06
C PRO A 195 6.25 3.56 21.96
N ASP A 196 5.26 3.71 21.08
CA ASP A 196 4.16 2.76 20.89
C ASP A 196 4.34 1.81 19.69
N VAL A 197 5.47 1.90 18.97
CA VAL A 197 5.75 1.04 17.81
C VAL A 197 6.33 -0.31 18.26
N ASN A 198 5.58 -1.39 18.00
CA ASN A 198 6.06 -2.75 18.26
C ASN A 198 6.77 -3.35 17.02
N ALA A 199 7.39 -4.52 17.19
CA ALA A 199 8.13 -5.20 16.11
C ALA A 199 7.23 -5.60 14.92
N GLY A 200 5.96 -5.95 15.17
CA GLY A 200 4.98 -6.22 14.13
C GLY A 200 4.67 -4.95 13.32
N ASP A 201 4.41 -3.82 13.99
CA ASP A 201 4.14 -2.55 13.30
C ASP A 201 5.34 -2.13 12.44
N THR A 202 6.56 -2.38 12.93
CA THR A 202 7.79 -2.09 12.18
C THR A 202 7.89 -2.97 10.93
N ALA A 203 7.57 -4.26 11.04
CA ALA A 203 7.56 -5.18 9.90
C ALA A 203 6.50 -4.78 8.86
N THR A 204 5.28 -4.42 9.28
CA THR A 204 4.23 -3.94 8.37
C THR A 204 4.65 -2.68 7.62
N LYS A 205 5.27 -1.70 8.29
CA LYS A 205 5.78 -0.48 7.66
C LYS A 205 6.89 -0.77 6.66
N ALA A 206 7.78 -1.70 6.99
CA ALA A 206 8.84 -2.14 6.09
C ALA A 206 8.27 -2.86 4.85
N LEU A 207 7.25 -3.70 5.01
CA LEU A 207 6.53 -4.34 3.90
C LEU A 207 5.85 -3.30 3.00
N MET A 208 5.18 -2.31 3.60
CA MET A 208 4.57 -1.19 2.88
C MET A 208 5.59 -0.40 2.07
N ALA A 209 6.74 -0.04 2.67
CA ALA A 209 7.83 0.62 1.96
C ALA A 209 8.41 -0.25 0.83
N GLY A 210 8.55 -1.55 1.07
CA GLY A 210 9.05 -2.51 0.08
C GLY A 210 8.12 -2.65 -1.12
N LEU A 211 6.81 -2.76 -0.88
CA LEU A 211 5.80 -2.85 -1.95
C LEU A 211 5.70 -1.54 -2.74
N THR A 212 5.63 -0.39 -2.05
CA THR A 212 5.67 0.93 -2.69
C THR A 212 6.90 1.06 -3.58
N ARG A 213 8.06 0.62 -3.09
CA ARG A 213 9.29 0.64 -3.86
C ARG A 213 9.22 -0.30 -5.07
N PHE A 214 8.74 -1.52 -4.89
CA PHE A 214 8.59 -2.47 -5.99
C PHE A 214 7.68 -1.92 -7.11
N ILE A 215 6.55 -1.32 -6.74
CA ILE A 215 5.58 -0.73 -7.69
C ILE A 215 6.21 0.46 -8.42
N THR A 216 6.81 1.40 -7.69
CA THR A 216 7.47 2.58 -8.29
C THR A 216 8.59 2.18 -9.24
N TYR A 217 9.43 1.21 -8.86
CA TYR A 217 10.47 0.66 -9.72
C TYR A 217 9.88 0.08 -11.02
N SER A 218 8.75 -0.62 -10.91
CA SER A 218 8.10 -1.27 -12.05
C SER A 218 7.32 -0.32 -12.96
N LEU A 219 7.08 0.93 -12.55
CA LEU A 219 6.47 1.97 -13.36
C LEU A 219 7.50 2.75 -14.20
N ASP A 220 8.75 2.82 -13.74
CA ASP A 220 9.85 3.55 -14.38
C ASP A 220 10.52 2.78 -15.55
N VAL A 221 9.73 2.21 -16.46
CA VAL A 221 10.27 1.31 -17.50
C VAL A 221 10.64 2.01 -18.81
N ASP A 222 10.31 3.30 -18.96
CA ASP A 222 10.50 4.07 -20.20
C ASP A 222 11.54 5.21 -20.12
N ASN A 223 12.23 5.42 -18.98
CA ASN A 223 13.26 6.47 -18.90
C ASN A 223 14.54 6.07 -19.63
N ASP A 224 14.59 6.41 -20.93
CA ASP A 224 15.78 6.49 -21.75
C ASP A 224 16.90 7.20 -20.96
N SER A 225 17.94 6.43 -20.64
CA SER A 225 19.05 6.63 -19.67
C SER A 225 19.87 7.95 -19.72
N SER A 226 19.24 9.10 -19.95
CA SER A 226 19.94 10.34 -20.33
C SER A 226 19.55 11.61 -19.57
N SER A 227 18.60 11.59 -18.62
CA SER A 227 18.25 12.80 -17.85
C SER A 227 18.36 12.63 -16.33
N ASP A 228 19.31 13.37 -15.75
CA ASP A 228 19.53 13.64 -14.31
C ASP A 228 18.36 14.42 -13.66
N THR A 229 17.12 13.97 -13.77
CA THR A 229 15.95 14.65 -13.15
C THR A 229 15.29 13.76 -12.09
N ASP A 230 14.96 14.38 -10.94
CA ASP A 230 14.28 13.81 -9.75
C ASP A 230 13.26 12.70 -10.10
N TYR A 231 13.52 11.45 -9.71
CA TYR A 231 12.71 10.26 -10.08
C TYR A 231 11.27 10.28 -9.59
N VAL A 232 11.03 10.72 -8.36
CA VAL A 232 9.65 10.75 -7.82
C VAL A 232 8.86 11.85 -8.52
N SER A 233 9.54 12.86 -9.09
CA SER A 233 8.93 13.85 -9.98
C SER A 233 8.83 13.40 -11.44
N GLY A 234 9.34 12.22 -11.77
CA GLY A 234 9.47 11.69 -13.14
C GLY A 234 8.48 10.57 -13.50
N ILE A 235 7.80 9.95 -12.53
CA ILE A 235 6.68 9.04 -12.81
C ILE A 235 5.50 9.92 -13.24
N GLU A 236 5.19 9.90 -14.53
CA GLU A 236 4.11 10.71 -15.06
C GLU A 236 2.77 9.96 -14.94
N ALA A 237 1.67 10.71 -14.97
CA ALA A 237 0.33 10.13 -15.06
C ALA A 237 0.22 9.16 -16.26
N GLU A 238 0.99 9.37 -17.33
CA GLU A 238 1.04 8.46 -18.48
C GLU A 238 1.61 7.08 -18.11
N ASP A 239 2.59 6.99 -17.21
CA ASP A 239 3.21 5.72 -16.82
C ASP A 239 2.25 4.88 -15.94
N ILE A 240 1.56 5.56 -15.01
CA ILE A 240 0.47 4.95 -14.22
C ILE A 240 -0.63 4.45 -15.17
N ASN A 241 -0.99 5.25 -16.18
CA ASN A 241 -1.96 4.87 -17.21
C ASN A 241 -1.57 3.59 -17.93
N LYS A 242 -0.33 3.54 -18.43
CA LYS A 242 0.17 2.41 -19.20
C LYS A 242 0.13 1.13 -18.37
N MET A 243 0.56 1.19 -17.11
CA MET A 243 0.50 0.05 -16.21
C MET A 243 -0.93 -0.36 -15.90
N ALA A 244 -1.83 0.58 -15.59
CA ALA A 244 -3.24 0.27 -15.36
C ALA A 244 -3.89 -0.40 -16.59
N TYR A 245 -3.57 0.07 -17.81
CA TYR A 245 -4.02 -0.56 -19.05
C TYR A 245 -3.43 -1.95 -19.27
N TYR A 246 -2.14 -2.13 -18.99
CA TYR A 246 -1.50 -3.45 -19.05
C TYR A 246 -2.15 -4.44 -18.08
N LEU A 247 -2.38 -4.03 -16.84
CA LEU A 247 -3.03 -4.88 -15.84
C LEU A 247 -4.48 -5.18 -16.19
N ALA A 248 -5.16 -4.25 -16.86
CA ALA A 248 -6.50 -4.47 -17.38
C ALA A 248 -6.50 -5.45 -18.56
N ASP A 249 -5.55 -5.37 -19.49
CA ASP A 249 -5.42 -6.32 -20.60
C ASP A 249 -3.98 -6.40 -21.11
N PRO A 250 -3.22 -7.41 -20.68
CA PRO A 250 -1.81 -7.59 -21.05
C PRO A 250 -1.59 -7.78 -22.55
N ASP A 251 -2.60 -8.27 -23.28
CA ASP A 251 -2.53 -8.51 -24.72
C ASP A 251 -2.60 -7.22 -25.55
N ASP A 252 -3.17 -6.15 -24.99
CA ASP A 252 -3.39 -4.87 -25.68
C ASP A 252 -2.24 -3.87 -25.51
N VAL A 253 -1.49 -3.95 -24.39
CA VAL A 253 -0.38 -3.03 -24.10
C VAL A 253 0.83 -3.84 -23.63
N PRO A 254 1.76 -4.25 -24.50
CA PRO A 254 2.93 -4.99 -24.03
C PRO A 254 3.77 -4.10 -23.10
N LEU A 255 3.88 -4.47 -21.82
CA LEU A 255 4.93 -3.91 -20.96
C LEU A 255 6.29 -4.34 -21.51
N VAL A 256 7.10 -3.37 -21.88
CA VAL A 256 8.50 -3.62 -22.17
C VAL A 256 9.24 -3.60 -20.84
N TYR A 257 9.37 -4.73 -20.14
CA TYR A 257 10.27 -4.85 -18.97
C TYR A 257 11.72 -4.67 -19.42
N ASN A 258 12.20 -3.42 -19.51
CA ASN A 258 13.51 -3.10 -20.09
C ASN A 258 14.67 -3.14 -19.08
N ARG A 259 14.42 -3.39 -17.79
CA ARG A 259 15.49 -3.63 -16.81
C ARG A 259 15.44 -5.08 -16.30
N GLN A 260 15.81 -6.03 -17.15
CA GLN A 260 16.67 -7.09 -16.62
C GLN A 260 18.05 -6.46 -16.46
N PRO A 261 18.69 -6.49 -15.29
CA PRO A 261 20.04 -5.98 -15.13
C PRO A 261 20.95 -6.72 -16.13
N GLU A 262 21.38 -6.01 -17.19
CA GLU A 262 22.32 -6.55 -18.17
C GLU A 262 23.67 -6.78 -17.46
N ASN A 263 23.88 -8.00 -16.93
CA ASN A 263 25.03 -8.48 -16.13
C ASN A 263 24.98 -8.27 -14.60
N THR A 264 23.98 -8.79 -13.89
CA THR A 264 24.27 -9.33 -12.55
C THR A 264 24.61 -10.80 -12.71
N SER A 265 25.89 -11.09 -12.98
CA SER A 265 26.40 -12.46 -13.16
C SER A 265 26.43 -13.28 -11.87
N ASP A 266 25.93 -12.76 -10.76
CA ASP A 266 26.04 -13.38 -9.45
C ASP A 266 24.73 -13.11 -8.69
N GLU A 267 24.35 -14.06 -7.83
CA GLU A 267 23.19 -14.10 -6.93
C GLU A 267 23.12 -12.92 -5.92
N GLU A 268 23.79 -11.81 -6.20
CA GLU A 268 24.31 -10.89 -5.19
C GLU A 268 23.58 -9.55 -5.08
N ASP A 269 22.37 -9.36 -5.61
CA ASP A 269 21.69 -8.07 -5.37
C ASP A 269 20.16 -8.14 -5.37
N VAL A 270 19.57 -8.92 -4.46
CA VAL A 270 18.15 -8.75 -4.07
C VAL A 270 17.86 -7.30 -3.62
N ASN A 271 18.89 -6.61 -3.14
CA ASN A 271 18.83 -5.17 -2.84
C ASN A 271 18.64 -4.29 -4.09
N PHE A 272 18.81 -4.80 -5.31
CA PHE A 272 18.67 -4.00 -6.54
C PHE A 272 17.29 -3.38 -6.68
N TYR A 273 16.23 -4.11 -6.33
CA TYR A 273 14.86 -3.59 -6.34
C TYR A 273 14.58 -2.64 -5.16
N LEU A 274 15.43 -2.67 -4.14
CA LEU A 274 15.33 -1.79 -2.97
C LEU A 274 16.18 -0.52 -3.13
N ARG A 275 17.22 -0.55 -3.97
CA ARG A 275 18.07 0.59 -4.28
C ARG A 275 17.31 1.64 -5.05
N ASP A 276 17.70 2.90 -4.83
CA ASP A 276 17.20 4.03 -5.59
C ASP A 276 17.45 3.80 -7.07
N PRO A 277 16.40 3.69 -7.90
CA PRO A 277 16.60 3.55 -9.33
C PRO A 277 17.23 4.81 -9.96
N VAL A 278 17.20 5.99 -9.29
CA VAL A 278 17.97 7.20 -9.65
C VAL A 278 19.45 7.01 -9.40
N ASP A 279 19.79 6.58 -8.19
CA ASP A 279 21.14 6.47 -7.70
C ASP A 279 21.36 5.07 -7.12
N PRO A 280 21.49 4.06 -8.01
CA PRO A 280 21.72 2.69 -7.58
C PRO A 280 23.08 2.52 -6.88
N THR A 281 23.92 3.56 -6.87
CA THR A 281 25.21 3.61 -6.17
C THR A 281 25.18 4.38 -4.84
N GLY A 282 24.13 5.15 -4.59
CA GLY A 282 23.95 6.05 -3.44
C GLY A 282 22.88 5.57 -2.46
N VAL A 283 22.95 4.29 -2.07
CA VAL A 283 22.04 3.67 -1.07
C VAL A 283 21.97 4.47 0.23
N ASP A 284 22.99 5.29 0.51
CA ASP A 284 23.00 6.15 1.66
C ASP A 284 21.88 7.21 1.63
N SER A 285 21.45 7.78 0.50
CA SER A 285 20.41 8.81 0.48
C SER A 285 18.97 8.29 0.43
N ASP A 286 18.79 6.99 0.24
CA ASP A 286 17.47 6.41 -0.05
C ASP A 286 16.69 6.10 1.23
N GLY A 287 15.78 7.00 1.61
CA GLY A 287 14.92 6.81 2.78
C GLY A 287 14.14 5.49 2.74
N LEU A 288 13.57 5.11 1.59
CA LEU A 288 12.79 3.88 1.47
C LEU A 288 13.62 2.64 1.82
N TYR A 289 14.89 2.58 1.42
CA TYR A 289 15.79 1.49 1.81
C TYR A 289 15.90 1.34 3.34
N TYR A 290 16.02 2.45 4.07
CA TYR A 290 16.08 2.42 5.54
C TYR A 290 14.73 2.06 6.17
N ALA A 291 13.62 2.50 5.59
CA ALA A 291 12.28 2.11 6.03
C ALA A 291 12.06 0.58 5.91
N VAL A 292 12.54 -0.04 4.83
CA VAL A 292 12.48 -1.50 4.64
C VAL A 292 13.40 -2.22 5.65
N ASN A 293 14.65 -1.78 5.80
CA ASN A 293 15.62 -2.42 6.69
C ASN A 293 15.31 -2.28 8.19
N ASP A 294 14.49 -1.31 8.58
CA ASP A 294 14.14 -1.14 9.99
C ASP A 294 13.24 -2.27 10.53
N GLY A 295 12.41 -2.86 9.66
CA GLY A 295 11.45 -3.91 10.02
C GLY A 295 11.77 -5.29 9.45
N LEU A 296 12.48 -5.35 8.33
CA LEU A 296 12.90 -6.60 7.71
C LEU A 296 14.40 -6.74 7.84
N ASP A 297 14.85 -7.82 8.49
CA ASP A 297 16.27 -8.18 8.47
C ASP A 297 16.59 -8.80 7.12
N ILE A 298 16.76 -7.94 6.12
CA ILE A 298 17.01 -8.34 4.73
C ILE A 298 18.23 -9.24 4.65
N SER A 299 19.24 -9.02 5.51
CA SER A 299 20.43 -9.86 5.57
C SER A 299 20.15 -11.32 5.91
N LYS A 300 19.07 -11.61 6.66
CA LYS A 300 18.64 -12.99 6.98
C LYS A 300 17.75 -13.63 5.92
N LEU A 301 17.18 -12.85 5.00
CA LEU A 301 16.42 -13.39 3.87
C LEU A 301 17.34 -13.88 2.75
N LEU A 302 18.65 -13.59 2.84
CA LEU A 302 19.66 -13.89 1.83
C LEU A 302 20.59 -15.07 2.22
N ASP A 303 20.43 -15.63 3.42
CA ASP A 303 21.19 -16.77 3.97
C ASP A 303 20.39 -18.09 3.84
#